data_AF-A0A955EAC7-F1
#
_entry.id   AF-A0A955EAC7-F1
#
_cell.length_a   1.000
_cell.length_b   1.000
_cell.length_c   1.000
_cell.angle_alpha   90.00
_cell.angle_beta   90.00
_cell.angle_gamma   90.00
#
_symmetry.space_group_name_H-M   'P 1'
#
loop_
_entity.id
_entity.type
_entity.pdbx_description
1 polymer ?
#
loop_
_entity_poly.entity_id
_entity_poly.type
_entity_poly.pdbx_seq_one_letter_code
_entity_poly.pdbx_strand_id
1 'polypeptide(L)'
;MPYITGDRESSPLSEQTTAKQERAIIALMTESSVAAAARAAGVAERTIHTWLRDEAFRDLYRRARREAFDRAISMTQQYAAAAVKTLLQVMADKGASHQSRVSAAVAVLRFGREGMELDELQARVERLEMIDGEATEVTR
;
A
#
# COMPACT_ATOMS: atom_id res chain seq x y z
N MET A 1 35.73 16.53 -12.70
CA MET A 1 34.85 15.88 -13.70
C MET A 1 34.11 14.75 -12.99
N PRO A 2 32.78 14.65 -13.11
CA PRO A 2 31.78 15.60 -12.63
C PRO A 2 30.88 14.97 -11.54
N TYR A 3 30.43 15.78 -10.58
CA TYR A 3 29.33 15.41 -9.69
C TYR A 3 28.06 15.26 -10.55
N ILE A 4 27.50 14.06 -10.59
CA ILE A 4 26.15 13.82 -11.09
C ILE A 4 25.22 14.53 -10.13
N THR A 5 24.70 15.68 -10.56
CA THR A 5 23.47 16.28 -10.06
C THR A 5 22.38 15.22 -10.25
N GLY A 6 22.17 14.38 -9.25
CA GLY A 6 21.01 13.52 -9.17
C GLY A 6 19.82 14.45 -9.00
N ASP A 7 19.04 14.54 -10.07
CA ASP A 7 17.75 15.21 -10.12
C ASP A 7 16.99 14.91 -8.83
N ARG A 8 16.68 15.97 -8.09
CA ARG A 8 15.59 15.92 -7.13
C ARG A 8 14.35 15.74 -7.98
N GLU A 9 13.99 14.50 -8.27
CA GLU A 9 12.64 14.15 -8.71
C GLU A 9 11.69 14.81 -7.73
N SER A 10 11.03 15.85 -8.22
CA SER A 10 10.00 16.60 -7.53
C SER A 10 8.90 15.60 -7.17
N SER A 11 8.97 15.05 -5.95
CA SER A 11 7.86 14.30 -5.39
C SER A 11 6.64 15.23 -5.41
N PRO A 12 5.46 14.78 -5.85
CA PRO A 12 4.24 15.61 -5.95
C PRO A 12 3.73 16.15 -4.60
N LEU A 13 4.52 16.00 -3.53
CA LEU A 13 4.36 16.62 -2.22
C LEU A 13 4.97 18.04 -2.16
N SER A 14 5.90 18.42 -3.04
CA SER A 14 6.72 19.63 -2.83
C SER A 14 6.00 20.96 -3.10
N GLU A 15 4.90 20.98 -3.84
CA GLU A 15 4.18 22.24 -4.17
C GLU A 15 3.25 22.74 -3.05
N GLN A 16 2.88 21.88 -2.09
CA GLN A 16 1.89 22.19 -1.04
C GLN A 16 2.38 21.94 0.39
N THR A 17 3.64 21.51 0.57
CA THR A 17 4.13 21.12 1.89
C THR A 17 5.48 21.75 2.25
N THR A 18 5.60 22.23 3.48
CA THR A 18 6.88 22.72 4.00
C THR A 18 7.84 21.55 4.27
N ALA A 19 9.15 21.78 4.18
CA ALA A 19 10.17 20.77 4.50
C ALA A 19 10.04 20.19 5.94
N LYS A 20 9.41 20.91 6.87
CA LYS A 20 9.10 20.40 8.21
C LYS A 20 7.93 19.41 8.20
N GLN A 21 6.92 19.67 7.39
CA GLN A 21 5.76 18.80 7.23
C GLN A 21 6.12 17.51 6.49
N GLU A 22 6.97 17.55 5.48
CA GLU A 22 7.47 16.34 4.81
C GLU A 22 8.22 15.42 5.80
N ARG A 23 9.14 15.98 6.61
CA ARG A 23 9.81 15.21 7.67
C ARG A 23 8.83 14.65 8.69
N ALA A 24 7.78 15.41 9.03
CA ALA A 24 6.74 14.93 9.93
C ALA A 24 5.92 13.79 9.33
N ILE A 25 5.61 13.83 8.03
CA ILE A 25 4.93 12.72 7.34
C ILE A 25 5.79 11.45 7.39
N ILE A 26 7.07 11.55 7.04
CA ILE A 26 8.00 10.41 7.09
C ILE A 26 8.07 9.85 8.51
N ALA A 27 8.26 10.72 9.52
CA ALA A 27 8.34 10.30 10.91
C ALA A 27 7.04 9.68 11.43
N LEU A 28 5.87 10.19 11.00
CA LEU A 28 4.57 9.61 11.34
C LEU A 28 4.36 8.21 10.75
N MET A 29 5.05 7.88 9.65
CA MET A 29 4.96 6.57 9.00
C MET A 29 5.89 5.53 9.64
N THR A 30 6.99 5.95 10.26
CA THR A 30 8.03 5.05 10.78
C THR A 30 7.98 4.87 12.30
N GLU A 31 7.48 5.86 13.03
CA GLU A 31 7.49 5.87 14.49
C GLU A 31 6.22 5.29 15.11
N SER A 32 6.33 4.75 16.33
CA SER A 32 5.24 4.12 17.06
C SER A 32 4.26 5.09 17.72
N SER A 33 4.57 6.39 17.76
CA SER A 33 3.73 7.41 18.41
C SER A 33 3.96 8.81 17.83
N VAL A 34 2.97 9.69 18.00
CA VAL A 34 3.05 11.10 17.59
C VAL A 34 4.20 11.83 18.31
N ALA A 35 4.43 11.53 19.59
CA ALA A 35 5.55 12.10 20.36
C ALA A 35 6.92 11.67 19.80
N ALA A 36 7.07 10.40 19.40
CA ALA A 36 8.29 9.92 18.75
C ALA A 36 8.48 10.55 17.36
N ALA A 37 7.40 10.63 16.57
CA ALA A 37 7.42 11.29 15.28
C ALA A 37 7.81 12.76 15.37
N ALA A 38 7.31 13.48 16.39
CA ALA A 38 7.64 14.88 16.63
C ALA A 38 9.13 15.09 16.91
N ARG A 39 9.72 14.23 17.76
CA ARG A 39 11.16 14.25 18.03
C ARG A 39 11.97 13.96 16.76
N ALA A 40 11.62 12.93 16.02
CA ALA A 40 12.30 12.54 14.79
C ALA A 40 12.20 13.63 13.69
N ALA A 41 11.07 14.31 13.59
CA ALA A 41 10.86 15.39 12.63
C ALA A 41 11.46 16.75 13.06
N GLY A 42 11.88 16.88 14.32
CA GLY A 42 12.43 18.11 14.90
C GLY A 42 11.39 19.21 15.11
N VAL A 43 10.17 18.83 15.50
CA VAL A 43 9.05 19.77 15.75
C VAL A 43 8.40 19.50 17.11
N ALA A 44 7.66 20.47 17.64
CA ALA A 44 6.88 20.25 18.84
C ALA A 44 5.70 19.30 18.56
N GLU A 45 5.37 18.43 19.52
CA GLU A 45 4.25 17.48 19.39
C GLU A 45 2.91 18.19 19.11
N ARG A 46 2.69 19.35 19.74
CA ARG A 46 1.53 20.21 19.48
C ARG A 46 1.44 20.61 18.01
N THR A 47 2.57 20.87 17.34
CA THR A 47 2.60 21.23 15.92
C THR A 47 2.10 20.08 15.05
N ILE A 48 2.53 18.84 15.33
CA ILE A 48 2.02 17.67 14.61
C ILE A 48 0.51 17.51 14.83
N HIS A 49 0.02 17.67 16.07
CA HIS A 49 -1.42 17.61 16.33
C HIS A 49 -2.22 18.71 15.61
N THR A 50 -1.66 19.90 15.43
CA THR A 50 -2.28 20.95 14.62
C THR A 50 -2.34 20.55 13.16
N TRP A 51 -1.24 20.05 12.59
CA TRP A 51 -1.21 19.59 11.20
C TRP A 51 -2.11 18.38 10.97
N LEU A 52 -2.23 17.44 11.91
CA LEU A 52 -3.17 16.33 11.80
C LEU A 52 -4.65 16.75 11.83
N ARG A 53 -4.97 18.02 12.12
CA ARG A 53 -6.31 18.59 11.99
C ARG A 53 -6.50 19.38 10.70
N ASP A 54 -5.40 19.79 10.06
CA ASP A 54 -5.39 20.48 8.79
C ASP A 54 -5.70 19.50 7.65
N GLU A 55 -6.65 19.85 6.78
CA GLU A 55 -7.14 18.96 5.73
C GLU A 55 -6.05 18.63 4.71
N ALA A 56 -5.31 19.65 4.25
CA ALA A 56 -4.24 19.48 3.27
C ALA A 56 -3.14 18.54 3.81
N PHE A 57 -2.68 18.75 5.05
CA PHE A 57 -1.67 17.87 5.64
C PHE A 57 -2.18 16.43 5.85
N ARG A 58 -3.44 16.25 6.27
CA ARG A 58 -4.04 14.92 6.43
C ARG A 58 -4.10 14.17 5.12
N ASP A 59 -4.44 14.85 4.03
CA ASP A 59 -4.54 14.22 2.71
C ASP A 59 -3.17 13.83 2.16
N LEU A 60 -2.16 14.67 2.38
CA LEU A 60 -0.76 14.33 2.07
C LEU A 60 -0.29 13.12 2.89
N TYR A 61 -0.56 13.09 4.19
CA TYR A 61 -0.23 11.95 5.04
C TYR A 61 -0.96 10.66 4.59
N ARG A 62 -2.25 10.75 4.27
CA ARG A 62 -3.03 9.62 3.72
C ARG A 62 -2.46 9.15 2.39
N ARG A 63 -2.05 10.07 1.51
CA ARG A 63 -1.45 9.74 0.21
C ARG A 63 -0.14 8.97 0.40
N ALA A 64 0.76 9.50 1.23
CA ALA A 64 2.02 8.82 1.53
C ALA A 64 1.80 7.42 2.14
N ARG A 65 0.80 7.29 3.02
CA ARG A 65 0.42 5.98 3.59
C ARG A 65 -0.14 5.02 2.53
N ARG A 66 -0.95 5.50 1.60
CA ARG A 66 -1.45 4.70 0.47
C ARG A 66 -0.29 4.24 -0.41
N GLU A 67 0.58 5.15 -0.82
CA GLU A 67 1.74 4.81 -1.66
C GLU A 67 2.66 3.75 -1.02
N ALA A 68 2.90 3.86 0.30
CA ALA A 68 3.66 2.84 1.02
C ALA A 68 2.93 1.48 1.09
N PHE A 69 1.61 1.50 1.26
CA PHE A 69 0.80 0.29 1.26
C PHE A 69 0.78 -0.36 -0.12
N ASP A 70 0.56 0.42 -1.18
CA ASP A 70 0.57 -0.05 -2.57
C ASP A 70 1.90 -0.73 -2.90
N ARG A 71 3.02 -0.14 -2.48
CA ARG A 71 4.34 -0.77 -2.62
C ARG A 71 4.44 -2.11 -1.88
N ALA A 72 3.92 -2.21 -0.66
CA ALA A 72 3.91 -3.47 0.08
C ALA A 72 3.04 -4.55 -0.58
N ILE A 73 1.90 -4.14 -1.16
CA ILE A 73 1.04 -5.03 -1.95
C ILE A 73 1.77 -5.51 -3.21
N SER A 74 2.40 -4.62 -3.97
CA SER A 74 3.19 -5.00 -5.15
C SER A 74 4.31 -5.99 -4.81
N MET A 75 5.00 -5.77 -3.68
CA MET A 75 6.00 -6.73 -3.19
C MET A 75 5.36 -8.09 -2.85
N THR A 76 4.20 -8.10 -2.20
CA THR A 76 3.49 -9.34 -1.88
C THR A 76 3.09 -10.10 -3.15
N GLN A 77 2.55 -9.39 -4.15
CA GLN A 77 2.18 -9.95 -5.45
C GLN A 77 3.39 -10.54 -6.17
N GLN A 78 4.55 -9.87 -6.12
CA GLN A 78 5.80 -10.36 -6.69
C GLN A 78 6.22 -11.72 -6.11
N TYR A 79 6.02 -11.94 -4.81
CA TYR A 79 6.38 -13.19 -4.13
C TYR A 79 5.26 -14.24 -4.11
N ALA A 80 4.04 -13.90 -4.53
CA ALA A 80 2.88 -14.78 -4.43
C ALA A 80 3.11 -16.14 -5.12
N ALA A 81 3.67 -16.16 -6.33
CA ALA A 81 3.97 -17.39 -7.05
C ALA A 81 4.97 -18.29 -6.30
N ALA A 82 6.00 -17.71 -5.69
CA ALA A 82 6.99 -18.43 -4.88
C ALA A 82 6.39 -18.97 -3.58
N ALA A 83 5.50 -18.21 -2.95
CA ALA A 83 4.75 -18.65 -1.76
C ALA A 83 3.83 -19.84 -2.10
N VAL A 84 3.06 -19.77 -3.19
CA VAL A 84 2.23 -20.88 -3.67
C VAL A 84 3.08 -22.12 -3.96
N LYS A 85 4.23 -21.96 -4.64
CA LYS A 85 5.16 -23.08 -4.89
C LYS A 85 5.64 -23.74 -3.59
N THR A 86 5.95 -22.94 -2.58
CA THR A 86 6.36 -23.44 -1.26
C THR A 86 5.24 -24.26 -0.61
N LEU A 87 4.00 -23.77 -0.66
CA LEU A 87 2.85 -24.51 -0.13
C LEU A 87 2.63 -25.84 -0.87
N LEU A 88 2.75 -25.85 -2.20
CA LEU A 88 2.67 -27.08 -3.00
C LEU A 88 3.75 -28.10 -2.62
N GLN A 89 4.97 -27.63 -2.36
CA GLN A 89 6.06 -28.50 -1.88
C GLN A 89 5.74 -29.10 -0.50
N VAL A 90 5.23 -28.30 0.43
CA VAL A 90 4.81 -28.79 1.77
C VAL A 90 3.69 -29.83 1.66
N MET A 91 2.72 -29.63 0.76
CA MET A 91 1.63 -30.59 0.53
C MET A 91 2.15 -31.95 0.04
N ALA A 92 3.17 -31.94 -0.82
CA ALA A 92 3.75 -33.15 -1.40
C ALA A 92 4.80 -33.83 -0.49
N ASP A 93 5.26 -33.15 0.55
CA ASP A 93 6.29 -33.68 1.45
C ASP A 93 5.75 -34.81 2.34
N LYS A 94 6.30 -36.01 2.14
CA LYS A 94 5.97 -37.20 2.94
C LYS A 94 6.50 -37.10 4.37
N GLY A 95 7.56 -36.33 4.60
CA GLY A 95 8.16 -36.08 5.91
C GLY A 95 7.41 -35.02 6.73
N ALA A 96 6.63 -34.15 6.09
CA ALA A 96 5.80 -33.18 6.77
C ALA A 96 4.65 -33.84 7.55
N SER A 97 4.23 -33.21 8.65
CA SER A 97 3.07 -33.68 9.43
C SER A 97 1.79 -33.65 8.59
N HIS A 98 0.82 -34.52 8.91
CA HIS A 98 -0.49 -34.48 8.26
C HIS A 98 -1.16 -33.11 8.38
N GLN A 99 -1.05 -32.47 9.54
CA GLN A 99 -1.60 -31.15 9.77
C GLN A 99 -0.94 -30.10 8.88
N SER A 100 0.40 -30.10 8.76
CA SER A 100 1.14 -29.16 7.89
C SER A 100 0.70 -29.29 6.42
N ARG A 101 0.53 -30.52 5.92
CA ARG A 101 0.04 -30.78 4.57
C ARG A 101 -1.38 -30.25 4.36
N VAL A 102 -2.29 -30.50 5.31
CA VAL A 102 -3.67 -30.02 5.26
C VAL A 102 -3.72 -28.49 5.31
N SER A 103 -2.95 -27.85 6.20
CA SER A 103 -2.88 -26.40 6.29
C SER A 103 -2.37 -25.77 4.99
N ALA A 104 -1.35 -26.36 4.35
CA ALA A 104 -0.85 -25.89 3.07
C ALA A 104 -1.90 -26.03 1.95
N ALA A 105 -2.61 -27.17 1.89
CA ALA A 105 -3.69 -27.38 0.93
C ALA A 105 -4.83 -26.37 1.10
N VAL A 106 -5.26 -26.12 2.35
CA VAL A 106 -6.29 -25.13 2.66
C VAL A 106 -5.84 -23.72 2.28
N ALA A 107 -4.57 -23.37 2.48
CA ALA A 107 -4.03 -22.07 2.09
C ALA A 107 -4.05 -21.88 0.56
N VAL A 108 -3.64 -22.88 -0.22
CA VAL A 108 -3.67 -22.84 -1.70
C VAL A 108 -5.10 -22.72 -2.23
N LEU A 109 -6.03 -23.54 -1.71
CA LEU A 109 -7.44 -23.48 -2.13
C LEU A 109 -8.08 -22.12 -1.82
N ARG A 110 -7.78 -21.57 -0.65
CA ARG A 110 -8.27 -20.24 -0.27
C ARG A 110 -7.71 -19.14 -1.16
N PHE A 111 -6.41 -19.15 -1.43
CA PHE A 111 -5.78 -18.18 -2.35
C PHE A 111 -6.42 -18.24 -3.75
N GLY A 112 -6.68 -19.44 -4.26
CA GLY A 112 -7.36 -19.62 -5.55
C GLY A 112 -8.80 -19.06 -5.56
N ARG A 113 -9.58 -19.34 -4.51
CA ARG A 113 -10.94 -18.83 -4.38
C ARG A 113 -10.98 -17.31 -4.27
N GLU A 114 -10.13 -16.73 -3.40
CA GLU A 114 -10.05 -15.28 -3.20
C GLU A 114 -9.62 -14.56 -4.49
N GLY A 115 -8.70 -15.14 -5.27
CA GLY A 115 -8.34 -14.62 -6.59
C GLY A 115 -9.52 -14.59 -7.57
N MET A 116 -10.28 -15.69 -7.66
CA MET A 116 -11.47 -15.74 -8.52
C MET A 116 -12.55 -14.72 -8.11
N GLU A 117 -12.80 -14.58 -6.80
CA GLU A 117 -13.77 -13.62 -6.27
C GLU A 117 -13.35 -12.17 -6.58
N LEU A 118 -12.05 -11.86 -6.49
CA LEU A 118 -11.51 -10.54 -6.85
C LEU A 118 -11.61 -10.27 -8.36
N ASP A 119 -11.27 -11.24 -9.20
CA ASP A 119 -11.38 -11.12 -10.67
C ASP A 119 -12.83 -10.89 -11.10
N GLU A 120 -13.79 -11.60 -10.48
CA GLU A 120 -15.22 -11.41 -10.75
C GLU A 120 -15.69 -10.02 -10.31
N LEU A 121 -15.26 -9.55 -9.14
CA LEU A 121 -15.60 -8.22 -8.63
C LEU A 121 -15.03 -7.13 -9.54
N GLN A 122 -13.77 -7.26 -9.97
CA GLN A 122 -13.15 -6.33 -10.90
C GLN A 122 -13.93 -6.27 -12.22
N ALA A 123 -14.25 -7.42 -12.81
CA ALA A 123 -15.05 -7.48 -14.04
C ALA A 123 -16.44 -6.86 -13.87
N ARG A 124 -17.05 -6.97 -12.67
CA ARG A 124 -18.33 -6.30 -12.37
C ARG A 124 -18.19 -4.79 -12.27
N VAL A 125 -17.11 -4.29 -11.66
CA VAL A 125 -16.82 -2.85 -11.56
C VAL A 125 -16.59 -2.27 -12.95
N GLU A 126 -15.74 -2.89 -13.77
CA GLU A 126 -15.48 -2.45 -15.15
C GLU A 126 -16.77 -2.38 -15.98
N ARG A 127 -17.68 -3.35 -15.83
CA ARG A 127 -19.00 -3.30 -16.50
C ARG A 127 -19.87 -2.13 -16.03
N LEU A 128 -19.84 -1.81 -14.73
CA LEU A 128 -20.62 -0.68 -14.19
C LEU A 128 -20.04 0.66 -14.66
N GLU A 129 -18.72 0.79 -14.69
CA GLU A 129 -18.03 2.00 -15.17
C GLU A 129 -18.31 2.25 -16.67
N MET A 130 -18.39 1.20 -17.50
CA MET A 130 -18.80 1.34 -18.90
C MET A 130 -20.23 1.86 -19.05
N ILE A 131 -21.19 1.30 -18.28
CA ILE A 131 -22.60 1.72 -18.35
C ILE A 131 -22.78 3.17 -17.90
N ASP A 132 -22.09 3.57 -16.83
CA ASP A 132 -22.14 4.95 -16.32
C ASP A 132 -21.48 5.96 -17.27
N GLY A 133 -20.36 5.56 -17.91
CA GLY A 133 -19.70 6.34 -18.95
C GLY A 133 -20.59 6.57 -20.18
N GLU A 134 -21.26 5.51 -20.66
CA GLU A 134 -22.21 5.59 -21.79
C GLU A 134 -23.43 6.45 -21.44
N ALA A 135 -23.99 6.35 -20.23
CA ALA A 135 -25.11 7.18 -19.79
C ALA A 135 -24.75 8.67 -19.69
N THR A 136 -23.49 8.98 -19.37
CA THR A 136 -22.97 10.35 -19.27
C THR A 136 -22.72 10.97 -20.65
N GLU A 137 -22.32 10.17 -21.65
CA GLU A 137 -22.16 10.62 -23.05
C GLU A 137 -23.51 10.84 -23.76
N VAL A 138 -24.53 10.03 -23.48
CA VAL A 138 -25.87 10.16 -24.12
C VAL A 138 -26.66 11.37 -23.61
N THR A 139 -26.31 11.92 -22.44
CA THR A 139 -26.99 13.06 -21.82
C THR A 139 -26.38 14.43 -22.21
N ARG A 140 -25.37 14.45 -23.11
CA ARG A 140 -24.67 15.67 -23.54
C ARG A 140 -24.92 15.99 -25.01
#